data_AF-J5V8Z2-F1
#
_entry.id   AF-J5V8Z2-F1
#
_cell.length_a   1.000
_cell.length_b   1.000
_cell.length_c   1.000
_cell.angle_alpha   90.00
_cell.angle_beta   90.00
_cell.angle_gamma   90.00
#
_symmetry.space_group_name_H-M   'P 1'
#
loop_
_entity.id
_entity.type
_entity.pdbx_description
1 polymer ?
#
loop_
_entity_poly.entity_id
_entity_poly.type
_entity_poly.pdbx_seq_one_letter_code
_entity_poly.pdbx_strand_id
1 'polypeptide(L)'
;MYGCMLLKKKIRQKESGRQGAMAGAFEARDESRCRSGRKRRRPLGEEGFTLLEMLLVICIIGVLAAVAVPKFSQSMTLANTSKIQADLSTLNTAVGLYRAEKGVDPTELKQLKEYVVNLDALKPPSGSYFLRDGKPPEKAGASYALTKGSDGETQATLDEHRVQDFGRAEKKEASGT
;
A
#
# COMPACT_ATOMS: atom_id res chain seq x y z
N MET A 1 5.33 -42.44 34.52
CA MET A 1 4.69 -41.65 33.45
C MET A 1 5.76 -41.43 32.37
N TYR A 2 6.01 -42.38 31.46
CA TYR A 2 5.15 -42.73 30.32
C TYR A 2 4.30 -41.52 29.92
N GLY A 3 4.45 -40.92 28.75
CA GLY A 3 5.14 -41.29 27.55
C GLY A 3 4.77 -40.24 26.50
N CYS A 4 5.14 -40.50 25.24
CA CYS A 4 4.99 -39.58 24.12
C CYS A 4 6.05 -38.44 24.16
N MET A 5 7.35 -38.75 24.11
CA MET A 5 8.01 -39.30 22.90
C MET A 5 7.41 -38.68 21.64
N LEU A 6 8.08 -37.64 21.11
CA LEU A 6 8.95 -37.83 19.95
C LEU A 6 8.20 -38.42 18.76
N LEU A 7 7.91 -37.62 17.74
CA LEU A 7 8.31 -37.99 16.38
C LEU A 7 8.31 -36.76 15.44
N LYS A 8 9.36 -35.92 15.59
CA LYS A 8 10.09 -35.50 14.39
C LYS A 8 10.67 -36.78 13.78
N LYS A 9 10.27 -37.13 12.56
CA LYS A 9 11.09 -37.79 11.50
C LYS A 9 10.19 -38.52 10.50
N LYS A 10 10.57 -38.36 9.22
CA LYS A 10 10.43 -39.37 8.16
C LYS A 10 9.13 -39.37 7.32
N ILE A 11 8.94 -38.31 6.53
CA ILE A 11 8.32 -38.44 5.20
C ILE A 11 9.47 -38.54 4.20
N ARG A 12 10.02 -39.75 4.06
CA ARG A 12 9.82 -40.66 2.92
C ARG A 12 10.53 -40.21 1.62
N GLN A 13 11.85 -40.21 1.71
CA GLN A 13 12.75 -40.63 0.62
C GLN A 13 12.34 -42.03 0.15
N LYS A 14 11.69 -42.16 -1.01
CA LYS A 14 11.72 -43.39 -1.84
C LYS A 14 11.04 -43.12 -3.20
N GLU A 15 11.81 -42.72 -4.19
CA GLU A 15 11.73 -43.36 -5.51
C GLU A 15 13.06 -43.16 -6.25
N SER A 16 13.83 -44.24 -6.20
CA SER A 16 15.10 -44.44 -6.85
C SER A 16 14.84 -45.06 -8.22
N GLY A 17 15.49 -44.53 -9.24
CA GLY A 17 16.15 -45.31 -10.29
C GLY A 17 15.27 -46.19 -11.18
N ARG A 18 14.93 -45.67 -12.36
CA ARG A 18 14.94 -46.48 -13.60
C ARG A 18 16.08 -45.99 -14.48
N GLN A 19 17.18 -46.73 -14.43
CA GLN A 19 18.22 -46.78 -15.46
C GLN A 19 17.75 -47.66 -16.64
N GLY A 20 18.38 -47.47 -17.79
CA GLY A 20 18.33 -48.36 -18.98
C GLY A 20 17.85 -47.60 -20.21
N ALA A 21 18.70 -47.00 -21.06
CA ALA A 21 19.66 -47.62 -21.98
C ALA A 21 18.99 -48.65 -22.92
N MET A 22 18.83 -48.24 -24.19
CA MET A 22 18.64 -49.00 -25.45
C MET A 22 18.48 -47.89 -26.52
N ALA A 23 19.46 -47.49 -27.35
CA ALA A 23 20.36 -48.20 -28.26
C ALA A 23 19.63 -49.13 -29.23
N GLY A 24 19.72 -48.82 -30.54
CA GLY A 24 19.27 -49.63 -31.68
C GLY A 24 17.93 -49.15 -32.26
N ALA A 25 17.87 -48.38 -33.35
CA ALA A 25 18.12 -48.78 -34.74
C ALA A 25 17.26 -49.98 -35.17
N PHE A 26 16.13 -49.74 -35.86
CA PHE A 26 15.65 -50.63 -36.93
C PHE A 26 14.45 -50.02 -37.71
N GLU A 27 14.69 -49.86 -39.01
CA GLU A 27 13.79 -49.96 -40.17
C GLU A 27 12.52 -49.09 -40.34
N ALA A 28 12.66 -48.17 -41.30
CA ALA A 28 11.93 -48.15 -42.56
C ALA A 28 10.64 -49.01 -42.65
N ARG A 29 9.50 -48.32 -42.73
CA ARG A 29 8.40 -48.72 -43.59
C ARG A 29 7.96 -47.55 -44.44
N ASP A 30 8.22 -47.71 -45.73
CA ASP A 30 7.55 -47.03 -46.83
C ASP A 30 6.04 -47.24 -46.69
N GLU A 31 5.29 -46.14 -46.62
CA GLU A 31 3.91 -46.17 -47.08
C GLU A 31 3.61 -44.88 -47.83
N SER A 32 4.08 -44.89 -49.07
CA SER A 32 3.48 -44.16 -50.19
C SER A 32 1.99 -44.51 -50.33
N ARG A 33 1.13 -43.84 -49.57
CA ARG A 33 -0.29 -43.67 -49.92
C ARG A 33 -0.62 -42.22 -50.23
N CYS A 34 -0.76 -41.99 -51.51
CA CYS A 34 -1.30 -40.79 -52.10
C CYS A 34 -2.78 -40.61 -51.73
N ARG A 35 -3.12 -39.33 -51.52
CA ARG A 35 -4.41 -38.66 -51.82
C ARG A 35 -5.57 -38.87 -50.84
N SER A 36 -5.73 -37.86 -49.97
CA SER A 36 -7.03 -37.21 -49.79
C SER A 36 -6.80 -35.72 -49.58
N GLY A 37 -7.45 -34.91 -50.41
CA GLY A 37 -7.25 -33.47 -50.49
C GLY A 37 -7.52 -32.78 -49.16
N ARG A 38 -6.45 -32.35 -48.49
CA ARG A 38 -6.55 -31.31 -47.46
C ARG A 38 -6.99 -30.03 -48.15
N LYS A 39 -8.30 -29.74 -48.13
CA LYS A 39 -8.82 -28.39 -48.29
C LYS A 39 -8.00 -27.51 -47.34
N ARG A 40 -7.07 -26.73 -47.90
CA ARG A 40 -6.36 -25.68 -47.15
C ARG A 40 -7.44 -24.76 -46.62
N ARG A 41 -7.80 -24.89 -45.34
CA ARG A 41 -8.54 -23.83 -44.66
C ARG A 41 -7.61 -22.62 -44.74
N ARG A 42 -7.98 -21.64 -45.56
CA ARG A 42 -7.31 -20.34 -45.53
C ARG A 42 -7.40 -19.87 -44.06
N PRO A 43 -6.31 -19.45 -43.41
CA PRO A 43 -6.46 -18.77 -42.14
C PRO A 43 -7.43 -17.62 -42.39
N LEU A 44 -8.54 -17.63 -41.66
CA LEU A 44 -9.48 -16.51 -41.66
C LEU A 44 -8.70 -15.31 -41.16
N GLY A 45 -8.51 -14.32 -42.04
CA GLY A 45 -8.02 -12.96 -41.78
C GLY A 45 -6.86 -12.85 -40.80
N GLU A 46 -5.67 -12.53 -41.30
CA GLU A 46 -4.71 -11.79 -40.48
C GLU A 46 -5.30 -10.38 -40.26
N GLU A 47 -6.07 -10.22 -39.19
CA GLU A 47 -6.60 -8.94 -38.74
C GLU A 47 -5.45 -8.12 -38.18
N GLY A 48 -4.92 -7.20 -38.99
CA GLY A 48 -3.90 -6.26 -38.57
C GLY A 48 -4.51 -5.16 -37.69
N PHE A 49 -3.90 -4.91 -36.52
CA PHE A 49 -4.16 -3.70 -35.74
C PHE A 49 -3.99 -2.47 -36.63
N THR A 50 -5.03 -1.66 -36.73
CA THR A 50 -4.92 -0.42 -37.51
C THR A 50 -4.14 0.62 -36.71
N LEU A 51 -3.32 1.44 -37.37
CA LEU A 51 -2.66 2.56 -36.70
C LEU A 51 -3.68 3.55 -36.09
N LEU A 52 -4.85 3.64 -36.72
CA LEU A 52 -5.96 4.47 -36.25
C LEU A 52 -6.54 3.96 -34.92
N GLU A 53 -6.59 2.65 -34.73
CA GLU A 53 -7.04 2.01 -33.50
C GLU A 53 -6.11 2.36 -32.33
N MET A 54 -4.80 2.30 -32.52
CA MET A 54 -3.84 2.73 -31.48
C MET A 54 -3.84 4.25 -31.28
N LEU A 55 -4.06 5.05 -32.33
CA LEU A 55 -4.15 6.50 -32.25
C LEU A 55 -5.33 6.96 -31.38
N LEU A 56 -6.52 6.40 -31.61
CA LEU A 56 -7.71 6.77 -30.84
C LEU A 56 -7.59 6.33 -29.37
N VAL A 57 -6.97 5.18 -29.09
CA VAL A 57 -6.78 4.67 -27.73
C VAL A 57 -5.90 5.59 -26.90
N ILE A 58 -4.70 5.96 -27.38
CA ILE A 58 -3.82 6.87 -26.65
C ILE A 58 -4.43 8.27 -26.52
N CYS A 59 -5.25 8.69 -27.49
CA CYS A 59 -5.98 9.96 -27.43
C CYS A 59 -6.99 9.97 -26.28
N ILE A 60 -7.82 8.92 -26.15
CA ILE A 60 -8.81 8.82 -25.07
C ILE A 60 -8.12 8.68 -23.71
N ILE A 61 -7.09 7.84 -23.60
CA ILE A 61 -6.30 7.71 -22.35
C ILE A 61 -5.66 9.05 -21.97
N GLY A 62 -5.17 9.82 -22.95
CA GLY A 62 -4.59 11.15 -22.73
C GLY A 62 -5.60 12.14 -22.13
N VAL A 63 -6.83 12.19 -22.66
CA VAL A 63 -7.89 13.06 -22.13
C VAL A 63 -8.27 12.67 -20.70
N LEU A 64 -8.44 11.37 -20.43
CA LEU A 64 -8.76 10.88 -19.09
C LEU A 64 -7.63 11.16 -18.08
N ALA A 65 -6.38 10.93 -18.48
CA ALA A 65 -5.21 11.16 -17.64
C ALA A 65 -5.05 12.64 -17.28
N ALA A 66 -5.30 13.55 -18.21
CA ALA A 66 -5.19 15.00 -17.99
C ALA A 66 -6.09 15.49 -16.84
N VAL A 67 -7.30 14.93 -16.70
CA VAL A 67 -8.23 15.29 -15.61
C VAL A 67 -7.96 14.48 -14.34
N ALA A 68 -7.56 13.21 -14.48
CA ALA A 68 -7.36 12.30 -13.35
C ALA A 68 -6.14 12.64 -12.49
N VAL A 69 -5.00 13.00 -13.10
CA VAL A 69 -3.73 13.25 -12.40
C VAL A 69 -3.83 14.35 -11.32
N PRO A 70 -4.34 15.57 -11.60
CA PRO A 70 -4.42 16.62 -10.57
C PRO A 70 -5.41 16.24 -9.45
N LYS A 71 -6.49 15.54 -9.78
CA LYS A 71 -7.47 15.05 -8.80
C LYS A 71 -6.88 13.99 -7.87
N PHE A 72 -6.13 13.04 -8.43
CA PHE A 72 -5.49 11.97 -7.68
C PHE A 72 -4.44 12.52 -6.71
N SER A 73 -3.61 13.46 -7.16
CA SER A 73 -2.61 14.11 -6.30
C SER A 73 -3.24 14.79 -5.08
N GLN A 74 -4.32 15.55 -5.27
CA GLN A 74 -5.05 16.18 -4.15
C GLN A 74 -5.67 15.15 -3.20
N SER A 75 -6.24 14.07 -3.74
CA SER A 75 -6.82 12.99 -2.94
C SER A 75 -5.76 12.28 -2.08
N MET A 76 -4.54 12.09 -2.61
CA MET A 76 -3.43 11.51 -1.86
C MET A 76 -3.04 12.38 -0.66
N THR A 77 -2.94 13.70 -0.87
CA THR A 77 -2.64 14.67 0.21
C THR A 77 -3.74 14.70 1.29
N LEU A 78 -5.01 14.59 0.89
CA LEU A 78 -6.13 14.48 1.85
C LEU A 78 -6.09 13.17 2.66
N ALA A 79 -5.76 12.05 2.02
CA ALA A 79 -5.60 10.77 2.70
C ALA A 79 -4.46 10.83 3.73
N ASN A 80 -3.33 11.44 3.37
CA ASN A 80 -2.22 11.66 4.30
C ASN A 80 -2.64 12.52 5.50
N THR A 81 -3.36 13.62 5.24
CA THR A 81 -3.86 14.51 6.30
C THR A 81 -4.79 13.77 7.26
N SER A 82 -5.71 12.96 6.72
CA SER A 82 -6.65 12.16 7.52
C SER A 82 -5.93 11.10 8.36
N LYS A 83 -4.90 10.47 7.79
CA LYS A 83 -4.05 9.53 8.52
C LYS A 83 -3.34 10.21 9.70
N ILE A 84 -2.72 11.38 9.46
CA ILE A 84 -2.06 12.14 10.52
C ILE A 84 -3.04 12.50 11.64
N GLN A 85 -4.25 12.95 11.30
CA GLN A 85 -5.28 13.24 12.31
C GLN A 85 -5.66 12.02 13.15
N ALA A 86 -5.82 10.85 12.51
CA ALA A 86 -6.13 9.60 13.21
C ALA A 86 -4.98 9.17 14.14
N ASP A 87 -3.73 9.25 13.66
CA ASP A 87 -2.54 8.91 14.44
C ASP A 87 -2.41 9.84 15.65
N LEU A 88 -2.56 11.17 15.46
CA LEU A 88 -2.52 12.15 16.55
C LEU A 88 -3.66 11.98 17.55
N SER A 89 -4.89 11.68 17.09
CA SER A 89 -6.03 11.42 17.98
C SER A 89 -5.81 10.17 18.84
N THR A 90 -5.24 9.13 18.26
CA THR A 90 -4.86 7.90 18.98
C THR A 90 -3.81 8.20 20.04
N LEU A 91 -2.77 8.97 19.69
CA LEU A 91 -1.74 9.39 20.63
C LEU A 91 -2.31 10.26 21.76
N ASN A 92 -3.16 11.24 21.44
CA ASN A 92 -3.79 12.10 22.45
C ASN A 92 -4.64 11.29 23.45
N THR A 93 -5.37 10.29 22.96
CA THR A 93 -6.13 9.37 23.82
C THR A 93 -5.20 8.60 24.75
N ALA A 94 -4.08 8.09 24.23
CA ALA A 94 -3.09 7.38 25.03
C ALA A 94 -2.39 8.28 26.06
N VAL A 95 -2.11 9.55 25.73
CA VAL A 95 -1.60 10.54 26.70
C VAL A 95 -2.62 10.74 27.83
N GLY A 96 -3.91 10.89 27.49
CA GLY A 96 -4.99 11.04 28.46
C GLY A 96 -5.09 9.84 29.42
N LEU A 97 -4.99 8.62 28.90
CA LEU A 97 -4.98 7.39 29.70
C LEU A 97 -3.76 7.31 30.63
N TYR A 98 -2.56 7.58 30.10
CA TYR A 98 -1.33 7.59 30.89
C TYR A 98 -1.42 8.58 32.06
N ARG A 99 -1.94 9.78 31.80
CA ARG A 99 -2.16 10.80 32.83
C ARG A 99 -3.21 10.37 33.85
N ALA A 100 -4.29 9.71 33.43
CA ALA A 100 -5.31 9.22 34.33
C ALA A 100 -4.79 8.14 35.30
N GLU A 101 -3.88 7.27 34.84
CA GLU A 101 -3.33 6.20 35.67
C GLU A 101 -2.15 6.65 36.54
N LYS A 102 -1.23 7.46 36.00
CA LYS A 102 0.00 7.84 36.70
C LYS A 102 -0.04 9.22 37.34
N GLY A 103 -1.05 10.03 37.03
CA GLY A 103 -1.20 11.41 37.51
C GLY A 103 -0.18 12.40 36.93
N VAL A 104 0.68 11.97 36.01
CA VAL A 104 1.73 12.77 35.38
C VAL A 104 1.68 12.63 33.87
N ASP A 105 2.01 13.69 33.13
CA ASP A 105 2.10 13.62 31.68
C ASP A 105 3.35 12.86 31.20
N PRO A 106 3.25 12.13 30.07
CA PRO A 106 4.39 11.46 29.49
C PRO A 106 5.38 12.48 28.90
N THR A 107 6.68 12.27 29.14
CA THR A 107 7.77 13.07 28.57
C THR A 107 8.32 12.49 27.28
N GLU A 108 8.15 11.17 27.08
CA GLU A 108 8.63 10.45 25.91
C GLU A 108 7.52 9.63 25.26
N LEU A 109 7.50 9.59 23.93
CA LEU A 109 6.58 8.74 23.18
C LEU A 109 6.69 7.25 23.56
N LYS A 110 7.89 6.78 23.93
CA LYS A 110 8.13 5.39 24.34
C LYS A 110 7.32 4.97 25.57
N GLN A 111 6.94 5.92 26.42
CA GLN A 111 6.13 5.65 27.61
C GLN A 111 4.69 5.26 27.24
N LEU A 112 4.25 5.59 26.01
CA LEU A 112 2.92 5.25 25.51
C LEU A 112 2.85 3.86 24.87
N LYS A 113 3.96 3.09 24.83
CA LYS A 113 4.00 1.75 24.19
C LYS A 113 2.96 0.77 24.74
N GLU A 114 2.56 0.93 25.99
CA GLU A 114 1.57 0.08 26.65
C GLU A 114 0.12 0.44 26.25
N TYR A 115 -0.11 1.70 25.85
CA TYR A 115 -1.44 2.24 25.55
C TYR A 115 -1.73 2.33 24.04
N VAL A 116 -0.70 2.24 23.19
CA VAL A 116 -0.81 2.33 21.74
C VAL A 116 -0.32 1.04 21.09
N VAL A 117 -1.20 0.41 20.31
CA VAL A 117 -0.86 -0.77 19.52
C VAL A 117 0.15 -0.39 18.43
N ASN A 118 1.31 -1.07 18.42
CA ASN A 118 2.37 -0.88 17.42
C ASN A 118 2.93 0.55 17.31
N LEU A 119 3.37 1.13 18.44
CA LEU A 119 4.02 2.44 18.45
C LEU A 119 5.20 2.55 17.44
N ASP A 120 5.96 1.48 17.24
CA ASP A 120 7.11 1.48 16.32
C ASP A 120 6.70 1.57 14.82
N ALA A 121 5.46 1.20 14.51
CA ALA A 121 4.86 1.34 13.18
C ALA A 121 4.18 2.71 12.96
N LEU A 122 3.97 3.49 14.04
CA LEU A 122 3.33 4.79 13.98
C LEU A 122 4.32 5.82 13.40
N LYS A 123 4.32 5.91 12.07
CA LYS A 123 5.11 6.88 11.32
C LYS A 123 4.19 7.73 10.45
N PRO A 124 4.40 9.06 10.44
CA PRO A 124 3.64 9.92 9.55
C PRO A 124 3.82 9.50 8.09
N PRO A 125 2.79 9.67 7.25
CA PRO A 125 2.86 9.32 5.84
C PRO A 125 3.93 10.15 5.13
N SER A 126 4.78 9.49 4.31
CA SER A 126 5.73 10.19 3.45
C SER A 126 4.96 10.84 2.29
N GLY A 127 4.67 12.13 2.45
CA GLY A 127 3.88 12.87 1.47
C GLY A 127 3.47 14.23 2.00
N SER A 128 2.76 14.98 1.16
CA SER A 128 2.24 16.28 1.57
C SER A 128 0.95 16.14 2.37
N TYR A 129 0.65 17.12 3.21
CA TYR A 129 -0.58 17.26 3.99
C TYR A 129 -1.10 18.69 3.95
N PHE A 130 -2.37 18.89 4.27
CA PHE A 130 -2.97 20.23 4.35
C PHE A 130 -3.01 20.74 5.79
N LEU A 131 -2.66 22.00 5.96
CA LEU A 131 -2.93 22.76 7.17
C LEU A 131 -4.13 23.68 6.94
N ARG A 132 -4.88 23.90 8.00
CA ARG A 132 -6.02 24.82 8.02
C ARG A 132 -5.58 26.28 7.90
N ASP A 133 -4.29 26.56 8.14
CA ASP A 133 -3.66 27.90 8.06
C ASP A 133 -3.58 28.48 6.63
N GLY A 134 -4.02 27.74 5.62
CA GLY A 134 -4.03 28.22 4.24
C GLY A 134 -2.67 28.24 3.55
N LYS A 135 -1.61 27.78 4.24
CA LYS A 135 -0.30 27.56 3.64
C LYS A 135 -0.34 26.43 2.60
N PRO A 136 0.55 26.45 1.59
CA PRO A 136 0.70 25.34 0.65
C PRO A 136 0.94 24.02 1.38
N PRO A 137 0.56 22.88 0.78
CA PRO A 137 0.70 21.59 1.44
C PRO A 137 2.17 21.24 1.66
N GLU A 138 2.56 21.10 2.93
CA GLU A 138 3.94 20.80 3.37
C GLU A 138 4.16 19.30 3.45
N LYS A 139 5.43 18.85 3.43
CA LYS A 139 5.79 17.43 3.56
C LYS A 139 5.88 17.06 5.03
N ALA A 140 5.27 15.94 5.42
CA ALA A 140 5.32 15.48 6.80
C ALA A 140 6.76 15.17 7.24
N GLY A 141 7.10 15.60 8.46
CA GLY A 141 8.34 15.25 9.14
C GLY A 141 8.49 13.75 9.39
N ALA A 142 9.62 13.34 9.97
CA ALA A 142 9.97 11.93 10.11
C ALA A 142 9.27 11.23 11.30
N SER A 143 8.77 11.98 12.29
CA SER A 143 8.23 11.43 13.53
C SER A 143 7.24 12.37 14.21
N TYR A 144 6.34 11.79 15.00
CA TYR A 144 5.52 12.54 15.96
C TYR A 144 6.37 13.01 17.14
N ALA A 145 5.91 14.08 17.79
CA ALA A 145 6.48 14.59 19.03
C ALA A 145 5.37 14.77 20.08
N LEU A 146 5.75 14.86 21.35
CA LEU A 146 4.87 15.29 22.43
C LEU A 146 5.29 16.69 22.84
N THR A 147 4.37 17.63 22.77
CA THR A 147 4.63 19.01 23.20
C THR A 147 3.58 19.41 24.22
N LYS A 148 4.00 20.18 25.23
CA LYS A 148 3.07 20.78 26.19
C LYS A 148 2.43 21.99 25.53
N GLY A 149 1.11 21.96 25.40
CA GLY A 149 0.34 23.11 24.96
C GLY A 149 0.41 24.25 25.98
N SER A 150 -0.03 25.44 25.57
CA SER A 150 -0.27 26.60 26.43
C SER A 150 -1.14 26.28 27.65
N ASP A 151 -1.97 25.25 27.52
CA ASP A 151 -2.98 24.83 28.48
C ASP A 151 -2.38 23.93 29.58
N GLY A 152 -1.06 23.68 29.52
CA GLY A 152 -0.33 22.79 30.43
C GLY A 152 -0.46 21.30 30.09
N GLU A 153 -1.34 20.95 29.16
CA GLU A 153 -1.57 19.58 28.73
C GLU A 153 -0.55 19.13 27.69
N THR A 154 -0.01 17.93 27.86
CA THR A 154 0.85 17.32 26.84
C THR A 154 -0.01 16.76 25.73
N GLN A 155 0.28 17.12 24.49
CA GLN A 155 -0.44 16.62 23.32
C GLN A 155 0.55 16.16 22.25
N ALA A 156 0.09 15.21 21.45
CA ALA A 156 0.84 14.77 20.29
C ALA A 156 0.76 15.83 19.18
N THR A 157 1.91 16.16 18.63
CA THR A 157 2.07 17.09 17.53
C THR A 157 2.94 16.49 16.43
N LEU A 158 2.74 16.97 15.22
CA LEU A 158 3.60 16.69 14.07
C LEU A 158 4.07 18.05 13.53
N ASP A 159 5.38 18.24 13.45
CA ASP A 159 5.99 19.50 13.01
C ASP A 159 5.43 20.71 13.77
N GLU A 160 5.24 20.57 15.10
CA GLU A 160 4.65 21.55 16.02
C GLU A 160 3.15 21.84 15.86
N HIS A 161 2.47 21.19 14.90
CA HIS A 161 1.03 21.35 14.68
C HIS A 161 0.20 20.32 15.47
N ARG A 162 -0.94 20.78 16.02
CA ARG A 162 -1.93 19.95 16.75
C ARG A 162 -2.92 19.32 15.77
N VAL A 163 -3.66 18.31 16.22
CA VAL A 163 -4.67 17.60 15.42
C VAL A 163 -5.68 18.53 14.72
N GLN A 164 -6.04 19.65 15.37
CA GLN A 164 -7.00 20.63 14.87
C GLN A 164 -6.47 21.50 13.71
N ASP A 165 -5.15 21.62 13.61
CA ASP A 165 -4.48 22.44 12.59
C ASP A 165 -4.39 21.71 11.25
N PHE A 166 -4.51 20.38 11.27
CA PHE A 166 -4.56 19.58 10.05
C PHE A 166 -5.94 19.68 9.41
N GLY A 167 -5.99 19.83 8.10
CA GLY A 167 -7.22 19.85 7.35
C GLY A 167 -7.15 20.80 6.17
N ARG A 168 -8.18 20.75 5.32
CA ARG A 168 -8.32 21.73 4.24
C ARG A 168 -8.57 23.09 4.88
N ALA A 169 -7.85 24.11 4.43
CA ALA A 169 -8.12 25.49 4.82
C ALA A 169 -9.59 25.82 4.59
N GLU A 170 -10.31 26.09 5.67
CA GLU A 170 -11.63 26.69 5.56
C GLU A 170 -11.42 28.11 5.04
N LYS A 171 -12.06 28.44 3.91
CA LYS A 171 -12.29 29.84 3.59
C LYS A 171 -13.12 30.38 4.75
N LYS A 172 -12.50 31.13 5.66
CA LYS A 172 -13.23 32.08 6.49
C LYS A 172 -13.87 33.07 5.53
N GLU A 173 -15.06 32.75 5.06
CA GLU A 173 -15.97 33.78 4.58
C GLU A 173 -16.13 34.72 5.76
N ALA A 174 -15.61 35.94 5.59
CA ALA A 174 -15.86 37.04 6.50
C ALA A 174 -17.39 37.21 6.56
N SER A 175 -18.02 36.56 7.53
CA SER A 175 -19.34 36.95 8.01
C SER A 175 -19.14 38.28 8.72
N GLY A 176 -19.13 39.34 7.90
CA GLY A 176 -19.35 40.69 8.39
C GLY A 176 -20.76 40.76 8.94
N THR A 177 -20.85 40.94 10.25
CA THR A 177 -21.93 41.66 10.92
C THR A 177 -21.29 42.59 11.92
#